data_AF-A0A9D8QZC0-F1
#
_entry.id   AF-A0A9D8QZC0-F1
#
_cell.length_a   1.000
_cell.length_b   1.000
_cell.length_c   1.000
_cell.angle_alpha   90.00
_cell.angle_beta   90.00
_cell.angle_gamma   90.00
#
_symmetry.space_group_name_H-M   'P 1'
#
loop_
_entity.id
_entity.type
_entity.pdbx_description
1 polymer ?
#
loop_
_entity_poly.entity_id
_entity_poly.type
_entity_poly.pdbx_seq_one_letter_code
_entity_poly.pdbx_strand_id
1 'polypeptide(L)' 'LRKLKANIYAAAHPEEVCPANWVAGKNSLKPSEKLVGKVSQHYKA' A
#
# COMPACT_ATOMS: atom_id res chain seq x y z
N LEU A 1 9.17 -11.50 8.67
CA LEU A 1 7.69 -11.66 8.75
C LEU A 1 6.86 -10.47 8.23
N ARG A 2 7.43 -9.28 7.99
CA ARG A 2 6.69 -8.10 7.48
C ARG A 2 5.94 -8.36 6.15
N LYS A 3 6.61 -8.96 5.18
CA LYS A 3 6.04 -9.28 3.85
C LYS A 3 4.82 -10.20 3.95
N LEU A 4 4.87 -11.20 4.84
CA LEU A 4 3.74 -12.11 5.08
C LEU A 4 2.52 -11.34 5.63
N LYS A 5 2.73 -10.45 6.60
CA LYS A 5 1.65 -9.61 7.14
C LYS A 5 1.06 -8.66 6.08
N ALA A 6 1.91 -8.11 5.21
CA ALA A 6 1.45 -7.28 4.10
C ALA A 6 0.60 -8.08 3.10
N ASN A 7 1.01 -9.31 2.77
CA ASN A 7 0.23 -10.17 1.89
C ASN A 7 -1.10 -10.60 2.50
N ILE A 8 -1.14 -10.92 3.79
CA ILE A 8 -2.40 -11.24 4.50
C ILE A 8 -3.33 -10.01 4.48
N TYR A 9 -2.80 -8.81 4.71
CA TYR A 9 -3.58 -7.57 4.66
C TYR A 9 -4.13 -7.28 3.27
N ALA A 10 -3.30 -7.38 2.22
CA ALA A 10 -3.71 -7.18 0.83
C ALA A 10 -4.73 -8.24 0.37
N ALA A 11 -4.61 -9.49 0.83
CA ALA A 11 -5.60 -10.52 0.55
C ALA A 11 -6.96 -10.25 1.21
N ALA A 12 -6.96 -9.65 2.41
CA ALA A 12 -8.18 -9.25 3.10
C ALA A 12 -8.77 -7.92 2.57
N HIS A 13 -7.95 -7.07 1.95
CA HIS A 13 -8.33 -5.74 1.44
C HIS A 13 -7.94 -5.63 -0.04
N PRO A 14 -8.72 -6.20 -0.98
CA PRO A 14 -8.36 -6.28 -2.39
C PRO A 14 -8.29 -4.91 -3.09
N GLU A 15 -8.96 -3.91 -2.51
CA GLU A 15 -8.98 -2.51 -2.97
C GLU A 15 -7.73 -1.72 -2.55
N GLU A 16 -6.86 -2.30 -1.72
CA GLU A 16 -5.75 -1.60 -1.08
C GLU A 16 -4.42 -2.31 -1.33
N VAL A 17 -3.36 -1.53 -1.39
CA VAL A 17 -1.99 -2.05 -1.53
C VAL A 17 -1.10 -1.55 -0.40
N CYS A 18 -0.18 -2.42 0.02
CA CYS A 18 0.83 -2.12 1.03
C CYS A 18 2.03 -1.41 0.36
N PRO A 19 2.29 -0.12 0.64
CA PRO A 19 3.42 0.62 0.07
C PRO A 19 4.78 0.15 0.63
N ALA A 20 5.86 0.80 0.18
CA ALA A 20 7.22 0.51 0.62
C ALA A 20 7.32 0.52 2.16
N ASN A 21 8.01 -0.47 2.74
CA ASN A 21 8.18 -0.60 4.20
C ASN A 21 6.88 -0.57 5.03
N TRP A 22 5.74 -0.94 4.45
CA TRP A 22 4.48 -1.04 5.19
C TRP A 22 4.55 -2.05 6.36
N VAL A 23 3.92 -1.67 7.47
CA VAL A 23 3.70 -2.45 8.69
C VAL A 23 2.23 -2.32 9.11
N ALA A 24 1.72 -3.30 9.85
CA ALA A 24 0.33 -3.31 10.30
C ALA A 24 -0.03 -2.02 11.06
N GLY A 25 -1.09 -1.34 10.63
CA GLY A 25 -1.53 -0.04 11.18
C GLY A 25 -1.00 1.20 10.45
N LYS A 26 -0.13 1.06 9.43
CA LYS A 26 0.23 2.18 8.55
C LYS A 26 -0.76 2.37 7.40
N ASN A 27 -0.81 3.60 6.90
CA ASN A 27 -1.59 3.98 5.72
C ASN A 27 -1.31 3.05 4.54
N SER A 28 -2.37 2.42 4.06
CA SER A 28 -2.45 1.70 2.79
C SER A 28 -2.79 2.67 1.66
N LEU A 29 -2.65 2.22 0.41
CA LEU A 29 -2.91 3.03 -0.77
C LEU A 29 -4.00 2.37 -1.61
N LYS A 30 -4.98 3.13 -2.08
CA LYS A 30 -5.94 2.65 -3.08
C LYS A 30 -5.39 2.92 -4.48
N PRO A 31 -5.06 1.90 -5.29
CA PRO A 31 -4.60 2.11 -6.65
C PRO A 31 -5.73 2.72 -7.49
N SER A 32 -5.39 3.74 -8.28
CA SER A 32 -6.31 4.37 -9.23
C SER A 32 -5.55 4.90 -10.44
N GLU A 33 -6.23 5.03 -11.58
CA GLU A 33 -5.63 5.55 -12.82
C GLU A 33 -5.01 6.95 -12.63
N LYS A 34 -5.62 7.78 -11.78
CA LYS A 34 -5.13 9.13 -11.44
C LYS A 34 -3.79 9.11 -10.68
N LEU A 35 -3.45 7.99 -10.06
CA LEU A 35 -2.25 7.80 -9.24
C LEU A 35 -1.06 7.25 -10.06
N VAL A 36 -1.33 6.68 -11.24
CA VAL A 36 -0.29 6.15 -12.12
C VAL A 36 0.68 7.27 -12.51
N GLY A 37 1.98 7.05 -12.30
CA GLY A 37 3.03 8.06 -12.51
C GLY A 37 3.13 9.15 -11.43
N LYS A 38 2.21 9.20 -10.46
CA LYS A 38 2.17 10.18 -9.36
C LYS A 38 2.32 9.58 -7.97
N VAL A 39 2.55 8.26 -7.86
CA VAL A 39 2.73 7.54 -6.59
C VAL A 39 3.77 8.20 -5.68
N SER A 40 4.85 8.75 -6.24
CA SER A 40 5.88 9.46 -5.46
C SER A 40 5.35 10.71 -4.75
N GLN A 41 4.34 11.39 -5.29
CA GLN A 41 3.73 12.58 -4.68
C GLN A 41 2.92 12.24 -3.43
N HIS A 42 2.37 11.01 -3.36
CA HIS A 42 1.64 10.50 -2.19
C HIS A 42 2.54 9.89 -1.12
N TYR A 43 3.83 9.69 -1.42
CA TYR A 43 4.80 9.04 -0.53
C TYR A 43 6.04 9.92 -0.28
N LYS A 44 6.00 11.22 -0.62
CA LYS A 44 7.05 12.17 -0.26
C LYS A 44 7.07 12.33 1.27
N ALA A 45 8.28 12.19 1.82
CA ALA A 45 8.61 12.41 3.22
C ALA A 45 8.09 13.75 3.75
#